data_AF-A0AB39KXR4-F1
#
_entry.id   AF-A0AB39KXR4-F1
#
_cell.length_a   1.000
_cell.length_b   1.000
_cell.length_c   1.000
_cell.angle_alpha   90.00
_cell.angle_beta   90.00
_cell.angle_gamma   90.00
#
_symmetry.space_group_name_H-M   'P 1'
#
loop_
_entity.id
_entity.type
_entity.pdbx_description
1 polymer ?
#
loop_
_entity_poly.entity_id
_entity_poly.type
_entity_poly.pdbx_seq_one_letter_code
_entity_poly.pdbx_strand_id
1 'polypeptide(L)'
;MKLDPSRAIGAFGAVALCGACWLAISALAPSKASFNEIDVQRINVREPDGTLRIVLAGSQRIGGLVVEGKEYPHPSRTQAGLIFFNDEGTENGGLVFDGKLVDGKPTNTGHLSFDRWRQDQTLYLQSVEDGTRRRAGVFVQDRPDRPLDFASLERIRAMETGKAKDAAYRAAGFDERAQRAFLGRDFDNSSQLVLRDAAGRPRLRLRVEAQGEASIQFLDQTGRVTRTVTPTG
;
A
#
# COMPACT_ATOMS: atom_id res chain seq x y z
N MET A 1 69.36 -24.87 19.97
CA MET A 1 69.07 -23.99 18.81
C MET A 1 69.14 -22.55 19.31
N LYS A 2 70.17 -21.78 18.96
CA LYS A 2 70.27 -20.37 19.39
C LYS A 2 69.29 -19.56 18.55
N LEU A 3 68.34 -18.87 19.19
CA LEU A 3 67.44 -17.96 18.49
C LEU A 3 68.26 -16.77 17.97
N ASP A 4 68.24 -16.58 16.66
CA ASP A 4 68.85 -15.42 16.00
C ASP A 4 68.01 -14.18 16.35
N PRO A 5 68.61 -13.14 16.99
CA PRO A 5 67.91 -11.92 17.38
C PRO A 5 67.17 -11.24 16.21
N SER A 6 67.72 -11.34 14.99
CA SER A 6 67.10 -10.75 13.80
C SER A 6 65.80 -11.47 13.41
N ARG A 7 65.77 -12.81 13.54
CA ARG A 7 64.58 -13.63 13.29
C ARG A 7 63.52 -13.43 14.38
N ALA A 8 63.96 -13.20 15.63
CA ALA A 8 63.05 -12.86 16.72
C ALA A 8 62.39 -11.49 16.53
N ILE A 9 63.15 -10.47 16.08
CA ILE A 9 62.62 -9.14 15.77
C ILE A 9 61.67 -9.20 14.56
N GLY A 10 62.03 -9.93 13.51
CA GLY A 10 61.17 -10.12 12.34
C GLY A 10 59.85 -10.82 12.67
N ALA A 11 59.90 -11.87 13.51
CA ALA A 11 58.71 -12.57 13.99
C ALA A 11 57.82 -11.67 14.86
N PHE A 12 58.41 -10.86 15.76
CA PHE A 12 57.67 -9.89 16.56
C PHE A 12 56.99 -8.83 15.68
N GLY A 13 57.71 -8.28 14.69
CA GLY A 13 57.17 -7.31 13.74
C GLY A 13 56.00 -7.88 12.92
N ALA A 14 56.09 -9.13 12.47
CA ALA A 14 55.01 -9.81 11.75
C ALA A 14 53.76 -10.01 12.65
N VAL A 15 53.94 -10.45 13.90
CA VAL A 15 52.83 -10.61 14.86
C VAL A 15 52.18 -9.27 15.20
N ALA A 16 52.99 -8.23 15.41
CA ALA A 16 52.49 -6.88 15.67
C ALA A 16 51.70 -6.33 14.48
N LEU A 17 52.18 -6.55 13.26
CA LEU A 17 51.48 -6.15 12.03
C LEU A 17 50.18 -6.92 11.86
N CYS A 18 50.17 -8.24 12.03
CA CYS A 18 48.95 -9.04 11.98
C CYS A 18 47.94 -8.60 13.05
N GLY A 19 48.40 -8.29 14.27
CA GLY A 19 47.55 -7.74 15.33
C GLY A 19 46.97 -6.38 14.98
N ALA A 20 47.77 -5.47 14.42
CA ALA A 20 47.31 -4.17 13.96
C ALA A 20 46.29 -4.28 12.81
N CYS A 21 46.54 -5.17 11.83
CA CYS A 21 45.60 -5.46 10.75
C CYS A 21 44.29 -6.06 11.27
N TRP A 22 44.34 -6.99 12.23
CA TRP A 22 43.14 -7.58 12.83
C TRP A 22 42.29 -6.53 13.55
N LEU A 23 42.92 -5.65 14.34
CA LEU A 23 42.24 -4.55 15.03
C LEU A 23 41.61 -3.55 14.04
N ALA A 24 42.32 -3.22 12.96
CA ALA A 24 41.79 -2.35 11.91
C ALA A 24 40.59 -2.98 11.17
N ILE A 25 40.62 -4.29 10.90
CA ILE A 25 39.51 -5.02 10.27
C ILE A 25 38.30 -5.12 11.22
N SER A 26 38.54 -5.34 12.51
CA SER A 26 37.48 -5.43 13.53
C SER A 26 36.77 -4.09 13.74
N ALA A 27 37.49 -2.97 13.59
CA ALA A 27 36.93 -1.62 13.65
C ALA A 27 36.07 -1.24 12.43
N LEU A 28 36.10 -2.02 11.35
CA LEU A 28 35.25 -1.86 10.17
C LEU A 28 33.90 -2.60 10.31
N ALA A 29 33.65 -3.30 11.42
CA ALA A 29 32.36 -3.95 11.63
C ALA A 29 31.24 -2.89 11.71
N PRO A 30 30.14 -3.06 10.95
CA PRO A 30 29.06 -2.07 10.95
C PRO A 30 28.44 -1.97 12.34
N SER A 31 28.59 -0.81 12.98
CA SER A 31 27.91 -0.51 14.23
C SER A 31 26.46 -0.15 13.96
N LYS A 32 25.53 -0.62 14.81
CA LYS A 32 24.13 -0.17 14.77
C LYS A 32 24.09 1.33 15.06
N ALA A 33 23.49 2.11 14.16
CA ALA A 33 23.21 3.51 14.42
C ALA A 33 22.05 3.63 15.43
N SER A 34 22.16 4.58 16.36
CA SER A 34 21.11 4.92 17.32
C SER A 34 20.83 6.40 17.22
N PHE A 35 19.55 6.75 17.15
CA PHE A 35 19.09 8.13 17.06
C PHE A 35 18.05 8.36 18.15
N ASN A 36 18.06 9.55 18.77
CA ASN A 36 16.96 9.96 19.64
C ASN A 36 15.75 10.40 18.80
N GLU A 37 16.01 11.08 17.68
CA GLU A 37 15.02 11.58 16.74
C GLU A 37 15.59 11.55 15.32
N ILE A 38 14.72 11.34 14.34
CA ILE A 38 15.04 11.41 12.91
C ILE A 38 14.06 12.39 12.26
N ASP A 39 14.54 13.59 11.92
CA ASP A 39 13.78 14.58 11.15
C ASP A 39 14.24 14.57 9.69
N VAL A 40 13.46 13.88 8.84
CA VAL A 40 13.78 13.66 7.42
C VAL A 40 12.51 13.63 6.59
N GLN A 41 12.64 13.89 5.29
CA GLN A 41 11.49 13.86 4.38
C GLN A 41 11.14 12.43 3.92
N ARG A 42 12.10 11.49 3.97
CA ARG A 42 11.94 10.11 3.49
C ARG A 42 12.93 9.14 4.16
N ILE A 43 12.44 7.96 4.51
CA ILE A 43 13.21 6.79 4.91
C ILE A 43 12.94 5.66 3.90
N ASN A 44 14.01 5.01 3.43
CA ASN A 44 13.94 3.80 2.64
C ASN A 44 14.45 2.63 3.48
N VAL A 45 13.68 1.55 3.59
CA VAL A 45 14.15 0.27 4.16
C VAL A 45 14.44 -0.67 2.99
N ARG A 46 15.63 -1.26 2.99
CA ARG A 46 16.12 -2.13 1.91
C ARG A 46 16.66 -3.43 2.48
N GLU A 47 16.55 -4.49 1.70
CA GLU A 47 17.25 -5.76 1.92
C GLU A 47 18.77 -5.59 1.69
N PRO A 48 19.61 -6.56 2.13
CA PRO A 48 21.06 -6.51 1.91
C PRO A 48 21.49 -6.40 0.44
N ASP A 49 20.67 -6.92 -0.49
CA ASP A 49 20.91 -6.84 -1.94
C ASP A 49 20.48 -5.49 -2.55
N GLY A 50 19.91 -4.59 -1.74
CA GLY A 50 19.42 -3.27 -2.15
C GLY A 50 17.94 -3.22 -2.52
N THR A 51 17.23 -4.36 -2.54
CA THR A 51 15.80 -4.44 -2.85
C THR A 51 15.00 -3.56 -1.88
N LEU A 52 14.17 -2.67 -2.41
CA LEU A 52 13.34 -1.76 -1.60
C LEU A 52 12.18 -2.54 -0.95
N ARG A 53 11.95 -2.34 0.35
CA ARG A 53 10.92 -3.05 1.14
C ARG A 53 9.87 -2.13 1.73
N ILE A 54 10.31 -0.97 2.21
CA ILE A 54 9.42 0.03 2.80
C ILE A 54 9.90 1.43 2.40
N VAL A 55 8.96 2.30 2.10
CA VAL A 55 9.17 3.75 2.00
C VAL A 55 8.28 4.42 3.02
N LEU A 56 8.86 5.18 3.95
CA LEU A 56 8.12 6.12 4.81
C LEU A 56 8.47 7.53 4.34
N ALA A 57 7.49 8.32 3.92
CA ALA A 57 7.77 9.63 3.34
C ALA A 57 6.61 10.63 3.46
N GLY A 58 6.98 11.92 3.47
CA GLY A 58 6.04 13.01 3.22
C GLY A 58 5.48 12.98 1.80
N SER A 59 4.36 13.69 1.57
CA SER A 59 3.61 13.64 0.29
C SER A 59 4.43 14.06 -0.94
N GLN A 60 5.36 15.00 -0.78
CA GLN A 60 6.25 15.44 -1.86
C GLN A 60 7.38 14.44 -2.16
N ARG A 61 7.64 13.48 -1.27
CA ARG A 61 8.77 12.55 -1.38
C ARG A 61 8.35 11.08 -1.40
N ILE A 62 7.07 10.75 -1.33
CA ILE A 62 6.59 9.37 -1.35
C ILE A 62 6.83 8.67 -2.70
N GLY A 63 6.92 9.44 -3.79
CA GLY A 63 7.29 8.96 -5.12
C GLY A 63 6.10 8.40 -5.90
N GLY A 64 6.38 7.55 -6.89
CA GLY A 64 5.44 6.89 -7.79
C GLY A 64 5.15 5.42 -7.46
N LEU A 65 4.48 4.73 -8.38
CA LEU A 65 4.24 3.29 -8.34
C LEU A 65 5.56 2.57 -8.64
N VAL A 66 6.00 1.63 -7.81
CA VAL A 66 7.20 0.82 -8.12
C VAL A 66 6.78 -0.58 -8.54
N VAL A 67 7.25 -1.04 -9.69
CA VAL A 67 6.99 -2.38 -10.21
C VAL A 67 8.31 -2.97 -10.67
N GLU A 68 8.68 -4.12 -10.11
CA GLU A 68 9.95 -4.80 -10.39
C GLU A 68 11.17 -3.85 -10.25
N GLY A 69 11.17 -3.01 -9.21
CA GLY A 69 12.21 -2.02 -8.95
C GLY A 69 12.18 -0.77 -9.84
N LYS A 70 11.29 -0.71 -10.85
CA LYS A 70 11.12 0.46 -11.71
C LYS A 70 10.00 1.36 -11.22
N GLU A 71 10.30 2.65 -11.07
CA GLU A 71 9.33 3.66 -10.67
C GLU A 71 8.57 4.21 -11.88
N TYR A 72 7.25 4.30 -11.74
CA TYR A 72 6.31 4.91 -12.68
C TYR A 72 5.56 6.03 -11.94
N PRO A 73 5.14 7.12 -12.61
CA PRO A 73 4.39 8.17 -11.91
C PRO A 73 3.10 7.58 -11.29
N HIS A 74 2.71 8.02 -10.10
CA HIS A 74 1.42 7.62 -9.52
C HIS A 74 0.30 8.48 -10.13
N PRO A 75 -0.87 7.93 -10.50
CA PRO A 75 -1.89 8.72 -11.21
C PRO A 75 -2.49 9.85 -10.35
N SER A 76 -2.56 9.66 -9.03
CA SER A 76 -3.30 10.58 -8.15
C SER A 76 -2.81 10.61 -6.68
N ARG A 77 -1.58 10.18 -6.38
CA ARG A 77 -1.13 10.08 -4.98
C ARG A 77 -0.68 11.45 -4.52
N THR A 78 -1.42 11.98 -3.55
CA THR A 78 -1.15 13.25 -2.88
C THR A 78 -0.85 13.07 -1.40
N GLN A 79 -0.98 11.83 -0.91
CA GLN A 79 -0.86 11.46 0.49
C GLN A 79 0.60 11.31 0.94
N ALA A 80 0.84 11.49 2.24
CA ALA A 80 2.05 11.02 2.91
C ALA A 80 1.80 9.63 3.52
N GLY A 81 2.85 8.87 3.82
CA GLY A 81 2.68 7.58 4.49
C GLY A 81 3.76 6.55 4.23
N LEU A 82 3.37 5.28 4.41
CA LEU A 82 4.18 4.09 4.22
C LEU A 82 3.74 3.34 2.96
N ILE A 83 4.70 2.96 2.11
CA ILE A 83 4.48 2.07 0.97
C ILE A 83 5.28 0.79 1.20
N PHE A 84 4.65 -0.36 1.00
CA PHE A 84 5.26 -1.67 1.16
C PHE A 84 5.58 -2.27 -0.22
N PHE A 85 6.66 -3.05 -0.30
CA PHE A 85 7.06 -3.73 -1.52
C PHE A 85 7.27 -5.22 -1.26
N ASN A 86 6.94 -6.06 -2.24
CA ASN A 86 7.16 -7.49 -2.21
C ASN A 86 8.60 -7.87 -2.59
N ASP A 87 8.93 -9.17 -2.57
CA ASP A 87 10.30 -9.68 -2.76
C ASP A 87 10.84 -9.44 -4.17
N GLU A 88 9.96 -9.11 -5.12
CA GLU A 88 10.31 -8.72 -6.48
C GLU A 88 10.50 -7.20 -6.62
N GLY A 89 10.39 -6.43 -5.53
CA GLY A 89 10.49 -4.97 -5.57
C GLY A 89 9.27 -4.29 -6.21
N THR A 90 8.10 -4.91 -6.14
CA THR A 90 6.82 -4.35 -6.60
C THR A 90 5.97 -3.88 -5.42
N GLU A 91 5.34 -2.71 -5.55
CA GLU A 91 4.43 -2.15 -4.55
C GLU A 91 3.35 -3.18 -4.19
N ASN A 92 3.14 -3.38 -2.89
CA ASN A 92 2.24 -4.39 -2.33
C ASN A 92 1.30 -3.76 -1.28
N GLY A 93 0.75 -2.60 -1.62
CA GLY A 93 -0.08 -1.81 -0.73
C GLY A 93 0.67 -0.76 0.08
N GLY A 94 -0.08 -0.03 0.89
CA GLY A 94 0.43 1.11 1.63
C GLY A 94 -0.52 1.57 2.73
N LEU A 95 0.03 2.32 3.68
CA LEU A 95 -0.68 3.06 4.70
C LEU A 95 -0.47 4.56 4.44
N VAL A 96 -1.49 5.23 3.92
CA VAL A 96 -1.37 6.62 3.49
C VAL A 96 -2.47 7.50 4.07
N PHE A 97 -2.11 8.76 4.34
CA PHE A 97 -2.99 9.76 4.91
C PHE A 97 -2.86 11.10 4.20
N ASP A 98 -3.97 11.80 4.07
CA ASP A 98 -4.03 13.23 3.82
C ASP A 98 -5.17 13.88 4.60
N GLY A 99 -5.12 15.21 4.69
CA GLY A 99 -6.22 15.99 5.23
C GLY A 99 -5.89 17.47 5.27
N LYS A 100 -6.88 18.31 4.98
CA LYS A 100 -6.80 19.77 5.05
C LYS A 100 -8.18 20.40 4.92
N LEU A 101 -8.27 21.70 5.19
CA LEU A 101 -9.38 22.50 4.71
C LEU A 101 -9.20 22.82 3.22
N VAL A 102 -10.26 22.65 2.45
CA VAL A 102 -10.36 23.11 1.05
C VAL A 102 -11.62 23.96 0.97
N ASP A 103 -11.46 25.25 0.66
CA ASP A 103 -12.56 26.21 0.59
C ASP A 103 -13.46 26.20 1.84
N GLY A 104 -12.85 26.12 3.02
CA GLY A 104 -13.53 26.06 4.32
C GLY A 104 -14.17 24.71 4.66
N LYS A 105 -14.06 23.70 3.79
CA LYS A 105 -14.59 22.35 4.03
C LYS A 105 -13.49 21.39 4.47
N PRO A 106 -13.71 20.56 5.51
CA PRO A 106 -12.77 19.52 5.87
C PRO A 106 -12.67 18.47 4.76
N THR A 107 -11.45 18.09 4.44
CA THR A 107 -11.11 16.92 3.63
C THR A 107 -10.17 16.04 4.43
N ASN A 108 -10.36 14.73 4.39
CA ASN A 108 -9.49 13.78 5.06
C ASN A 108 -9.55 12.42 4.36
N THR A 109 -8.39 11.79 4.15
CA THR A 109 -8.28 10.42 3.65
C THR A 109 -7.33 9.64 4.54
N GLY A 110 -7.76 8.45 4.96
CA GLY A 110 -6.88 7.40 5.47
C GLY A 110 -7.11 6.13 4.68
N HIS A 111 -6.03 5.48 4.25
CA HIS A 111 -6.10 4.26 3.43
C HIS A 111 -5.01 3.28 3.86
N LEU A 112 -5.41 2.06 4.21
CA LEU A 112 -4.51 0.92 4.37
C LEU A 112 -4.90 -0.14 3.33
N SER A 113 -4.02 -0.43 2.37
CA SER A 113 -4.24 -1.40 1.30
C SER A 113 -3.37 -2.63 1.42
N PHE A 114 -3.89 -3.73 0.89
CA PHE A 114 -3.16 -4.96 0.62
C PHE A 114 -3.41 -5.33 -0.84
N ASP A 115 -2.34 -5.28 -1.62
CA ASP A 115 -2.41 -5.54 -3.06
C ASP A 115 -2.16 -7.03 -3.33
N ARG A 116 -2.87 -7.55 -4.32
CA ARG A 116 -2.60 -8.89 -4.83
C ARG A 116 -1.28 -8.90 -5.61
N TRP A 117 -0.61 -10.05 -5.66
CA TRP A 117 0.58 -10.23 -6.49
C TRP A 117 0.37 -9.73 -7.93
N ARG A 118 1.18 -8.75 -8.35
CA ARG A 118 1.14 -8.05 -9.66
C ARG A 118 -0.23 -7.49 -10.05
N GLN A 119 -1.02 -7.17 -9.04
CA GLN A 119 -2.37 -6.63 -9.13
C GLN A 119 -2.53 -5.52 -8.09
N ASP A 120 -3.69 -4.91 -8.07
CA ASP A 120 -4.02 -3.80 -7.18
C ASP A 120 -4.85 -4.32 -5.97
N GLN A 121 -5.38 -3.44 -5.09
CA GLN A 121 -5.92 -3.86 -3.78
C GLN A 121 -6.94 -5.00 -3.86
N THR A 122 -6.84 -5.99 -2.96
CA THR A 122 -7.89 -6.99 -2.69
C THR A 122 -8.55 -6.81 -1.32
N LEU A 123 -7.84 -6.21 -0.38
CA LEU A 123 -8.34 -5.82 0.93
C LEU A 123 -7.89 -4.38 1.20
N TYR A 124 -8.78 -3.55 1.72
CA TYR A 124 -8.37 -2.25 2.22
C TYR A 124 -9.29 -1.71 3.33
N LEU A 125 -8.71 -0.91 4.21
CA LEU A 125 -9.43 -0.05 5.14
C LEU A 125 -9.37 1.36 4.59
N GLN A 126 -10.50 2.05 4.58
CA GLN A 126 -10.57 3.41 4.09
C GLN A 126 -11.48 4.26 4.96
N SER A 127 -11.02 5.47 5.25
CA SER A 127 -11.81 6.57 5.81
C SER A 127 -11.67 7.77 4.88
N VAL A 128 -12.78 8.31 4.40
CA VAL A 128 -12.85 9.48 3.53
C VAL A 128 -13.85 10.47 4.09
N GLU A 129 -13.45 11.73 4.12
CA GLU A 129 -14.28 12.89 4.46
C GLU A 129 -14.15 13.96 3.37
N ASP A 130 -15.29 14.46 2.90
CA ASP A 130 -15.43 15.61 2.01
C ASP A 130 -16.63 16.44 2.49
N GLY A 131 -16.33 17.46 3.30
CA GLY A 131 -17.34 18.24 4.00
C GLY A 131 -18.21 17.36 4.91
N THR A 132 -19.49 17.25 4.59
CA THR A 132 -20.43 16.42 5.35
C THR A 132 -20.49 14.97 4.85
N ARG A 133 -19.89 14.67 3.69
CA ARG A 133 -19.88 13.32 3.11
C ARG A 133 -18.76 12.52 3.73
N ARG A 134 -19.12 11.43 4.42
CA ARG A 134 -18.17 10.56 5.10
C ARG A 134 -18.42 9.11 4.77
N ARG A 135 -17.34 8.37 4.56
CA ARG A 135 -17.38 6.90 4.42
C ARG A 135 -16.19 6.32 5.17
N ALA A 136 -16.43 5.32 6.00
CA ALA A 136 -15.38 4.64 6.73
C ALA A 136 -15.71 3.15 6.78
N GLY A 137 -14.78 2.29 6.37
CA GLY A 137 -15.04 0.85 6.39
C GLY A 137 -13.90 -0.03 5.92
N VAL A 138 -14.19 -1.33 5.96
CA VAL A 138 -13.38 -2.42 5.45
C VAL A 138 -13.97 -2.88 4.12
N PHE A 139 -13.11 -3.09 3.14
CA PHE A 139 -13.49 -3.45 1.78
C PHE A 139 -12.72 -4.68 1.34
N VAL A 140 -13.45 -5.63 0.77
CA VAL A 140 -12.87 -6.81 0.13
C VAL A 140 -13.32 -6.82 -1.32
N GLN A 141 -12.39 -7.06 -2.23
CA GLN A 141 -12.66 -7.14 -3.66
C GLN A 141 -11.75 -8.15 -4.34
N ASP A 142 -12.26 -8.74 -5.41
CA ASP A 142 -11.47 -9.60 -6.29
C ASP A 142 -10.81 -8.79 -7.40
N ARG A 143 -9.67 -9.32 -7.83
CA ARG A 143 -8.91 -8.90 -9.01
C ARG A 143 -8.77 -10.11 -9.94
N PRO A 144 -8.66 -9.92 -11.26
CA PRO A 144 -8.49 -11.03 -12.20
C PRO A 144 -7.16 -11.77 -12.00
N ASP A 145 -7.12 -13.04 -12.39
CA ASP A 145 -5.94 -13.93 -12.33
C ASP A 145 -4.92 -13.65 -13.45
N ARG A 146 -4.58 -12.38 -13.64
CA ARG A 146 -3.61 -11.93 -14.65
C ARG A 146 -2.89 -10.69 -14.13
N PRO A 147 -1.61 -10.45 -14.46
CA PRO A 147 -0.93 -9.21 -14.10
C PRO A 147 -1.56 -7.96 -14.74
N LEU A 148 -1.37 -6.80 -14.11
CA LEU A 148 -1.62 -5.50 -14.73
C LEU A 148 -0.55 -5.17 -15.77
N ASP A 149 -0.96 -4.54 -16.87
CA ASP A 149 -0.03 -4.05 -17.90
C ASP A 149 0.50 -2.65 -17.52
N PHE A 150 1.42 -2.63 -16.55
CA PHE A 150 2.10 -1.41 -16.12
C PHE A 150 2.95 -0.76 -17.23
N ALA A 151 3.46 -1.55 -18.19
CA ALA A 151 4.24 -1.03 -19.30
C ALA A 151 3.41 -0.14 -20.24
N SER A 152 2.10 -0.41 -20.34
CA SER A 152 1.19 0.43 -21.11
C SER A 152 0.70 1.68 -20.39
N LEU A 153 0.90 1.79 -19.07
CA LEU A 153 0.32 2.85 -18.25
C LEU A 153 0.72 4.26 -18.71
N GLU A 154 2.00 4.46 -19.04
CA GLU A 154 2.49 5.76 -19.52
C GLU A 154 1.83 6.16 -20.85
N ARG A 155 1.77 5.23 -21.81
CA ARG A 155 1.13 5.44 -23.10
C ARG A 155 -0.36 5.74 -22.95
N ILE A 156 -1.05 4.95 -22.12
CA ILE A 156 -2.48 5.13 -21.84
C ILE A 156 -2.74 6.51 -21.24
N ARG A 157 -1.86 6.98 -20.35
CA ARG A 157 -2.00 8.31 -19.75
C ARG A 157 -1.83 9.45 -20.73
N ALA A 158 -0.94 9.31 -21.70
CA ALA A 158 -0.72 10.28 -22.77
C ALA A 158 -1.91 10.39 -23.74
N MET A 159 -2.86 9.44 -23.71
CA MET A 159 -4.09 9.53 -24.50
C MET A 159 -5.00 10.65 -24.01
N GLU A 160 -5.69 11.30 -24.94
CA GLU A 160 -6.79 12.22 -24.64
C GLU A 160 -7.90 11.52 -23.84
N THR A 161 -8.52 12.26 -22.92
CA THR A 161 -9.63 11.74 -22.13
C THR A 161 -10.80 11.37 -23.03
N GLY A 162 -11.32 10.15 -22.90
CA GLY A 162 -12.46 9.69 -23.66
C GLY A 162 -12.51 8.17 -23.76
N LYS A 163 -13.49 7.67 -24.53
CA LYS A 163 -13.80 6.24 -24.65
C LYS A 163 -12.59 5.38 -25.04
N ALA A 164 -11.69 5.91 -25.87
CA ALA A 164 -10.49 5.20 -26.29
C ALA A 164 -9.52 4.97 -25.12
N LYS A 165 -9.29 6.00 -24.29
CA LYS A 165 -8.47 5.90 -23.08
C LYS A 165 -9.09 4.93 -22.09
N ASP A 166 -10.40 5.01 -21.88
CA ASP A 166 -11.12 4.10 -20.98
C ASP A 166 -11.03 2.65 -21.45
N ALA A 167 -11.14 2.41 -22.77
CA ALA A 167 -10.99 1.08 -23.36
C ALA A 167 -9.57 0.54 -23.18
N ALA A 168 -8.55 1.38 -23.36
CA ALA A 168 -7.16 1.00 -23.12
C ALA A 168 -6.88 0.73 -21.64
N TYR A 169 -7.46 1.53 -20.74
CA TYR A 169 -7.39 1.32 -19.28
C TYR A 169 -7.98 -0.04 -18.87
N ARG A 170 -9.15 -0.40 -19.43
CA ARG A 170 -9.78 -1.71 -19.24
C ARG A 170 -8.93 -2.84 -19.81
N ALA A 171 -8.46 -2.71 -21.05
CA ALA A 171 -7.62 -3.74 -21.68
C ALA A 171 -6.34 -4.03 -20.87
N ALA A 172 -5.73 -2.98 -20.30
CA ALA A 172 -4.58 -3.10 -19.41
C ALA A 172 -4.90 -3.68 -18.01
N GLY A 173 -6.17 -3.93 -17.70
CA GLY A 173 -6.64 -4.56 -16.46
C GLY A 173 -6.83 -3.61 -15.28
N PHE A 174 -6.60 -2.31 -15.45
CA PHE A 174 -6.65 -1.33 -14.35
C PHE A 174 -8.06 -1.06 -13.80
N ASP A 175 -9.11 -1.44 -14.53
CA ASP A 175 -10.51 -1.24 -14.10
C ASP A 175 -11.22 -2.55 -13.72
N GLU A 176 -10.56 -3.70 -13.90
CA GLU A 176 -11.14 -5.00 -13.60
C GLU A 176 -11.05 -5.30 -12.10
N ARG A 177 -12.16 -5.04 -11.38
CA ARG A 177 -12.34 -5.42 -9.98
C ARG A 177 -13.79 -5.78 -9.70
N ALA A 178 -14.01 -6.74 -8.79
CA ALA A 178 -15.34 -7.11 -8.33
C ALA A 178 -15.40 -7.00 -6.80
N GLN A 179 -16.09 -5.98 -6.30
CA GLN A 179 -16.24 -5.82 -4.85
C GLN A 179 -17.01 -7.01 -4.26
N ARG A 180 -16.51 -7.61 -3.19
CA ARG A 180 -17.08 -8.77 -2.50
C ARG A 180 -17.78 -8.41 -1.20
N ALA A 181 -17.14 -7.55 -0.41
CA ALA A 181 -17.68 -7.13 0.87
C ALA A 181 -17.44 -5.64 1.13
N PHE A 182 -18.34 -5.05 1.89
CA PHE A 182 -18.17 -3.78 2.57
C PHE A 182 -18.71 -3.92 3.99
N LEU A 183 -17.94 -3.49 4.98
CA LEU A 183 -18.42 -3.31 6.35
C LEU A 183 -18.06 -1.90 6.79
N GLY A 184 -19.05 -1.08 7.12
CA GLY A 184 -18.79 0.24 7.68
C GLY A 184 -19.92 1.24 7.53
N ARG A 185 -19.57 2.51 7.72
CA ARG A 185 -20.46 3.66 7.52
C ARG A 185 -20.39 4.09 6.07
N ASP A 186 -21.54 4.15 5.40
CA ASP A 186 -21.62 4.61 4.00
C ASP A 186 -21.99 6.10 3.89
N PHE A 187 -21.95 6.63 2.67
CA PHE A 187 -22.20 8.05 2.40
C PHE A 187 -23.61 8.54 2.74
N ASP A 188 -24.59 7.63 2.78
CA ASP A 188 -25.96 7.91 3.21
C ASP A 188 -26.13 7.89 4.75
N ASN A 189 -25.01 7.84 5.48
CA ASN A 189 -24.94 7.76 6.93
C ASN A 189 -25.46 6.44 7.53
N SER A 190 -25.78 5.44 6.71
CA SER A 190 -26.09 4.10 7.19
C SER A 190 -24.85 3.38 7.69
N SER A 191 -25.04 2.48 8.66
CA SER A 191 -24.05 1.47 9.03
C SER A 191 -24.46 0.15 8.37
N GLN A 192 -23.59 -0.45 7.56
CA GLN A 192 -23.98 -1.62 6.78
C GLN A 192 -22.85 -2.64 6.55
N LEU A 193 -23.26 -3.91 6.49
CA LEU A 193 -22.52 -5.00 5.85
C LEU A 193 -23.20 -5.33 4.52
N VAL A 194 -22.46 -5.24 3.42
CA VAL A 194 -22.95 -5.56 2.07
C VAL A 194 -22.11 -6.70 1.51
N LEU A 195 -22.76 -7.83 1.18
CA LEU A 195 -22.13 -8.97 0.51
C LEU A 195 -22.57 -9.05 -0.94
N ARG A 196 -21.61 -9.36 -1.82
CA ARG A 196 -21.77 -9.34 -3.27
C ARG A 196 -21.36 -10.68 -3.91
N ASP A 197 -21.97 -11.00 -5.04
CA ASP A 197 -21.60 -12.18 -5.83
C ASP A 197 -20.29 -12.00 -6.62
N ALA A 198 -19.95 -12.96 -7.47
CA ALA A 198 -18.72 -12.94 -8.27
C ALA A 198 -18.64 -11.86 -9.34
N ALA A 199 -19.78 -11.31 -9.73
CA ALA A 199 -19.85 -10.16 -10.63
C ALA A 199 -19.90 -8.83 -9.85
N GLY A 200 -19.76 -8.85 -8.51
CA GLY A 200 -19.83 -7.65 -7.67
C GLY A 200 -21.25 -7.16 -7.38
N ARG A 201 -22.28 -7.95 -7.71
CA ARG A 201 -23.69 -7.57 -7.50
C ARG A 201 -24.12 -7.84 -6.06
N PRO A 202 -24.69 -6.88 -5.32
CA PRO A 202 -25.16 -7.10 -3.95
C PRO A 202 -26.20 -8.23 -3.88
N ARG A 203 -26.02 -9.17 -2.95
CA ARG A 203 -26.96 -10.27 -2.68
C ARG A 203 -27.54 -10.21 -1.27
N LEU A 204 -26.82 -9.58 -0.34
CA LEU A 204 -27.24 -9.41 1.05
C LEU A 204 -26.81 -8.03 1.57
N ARG A 205 -27.69 -7.37 2.31
CA ARG A 205 -27.38 -6.16 3.08
C ARG A 205 -27.89 -6.34 4.51
N LEU A 206 -27.00 -6.22 5.50
CA LEU A 206 -27.38 -5.96 6.89
C LEU A 206 -27.15 -4.48 7.12
N ARG A 207 -28.18 -3.74 7.50
CA ARG A 207 -28.15 -2.27 7.46
C ARG A 207 -28.89 -1.67 8.63
N VAL A 208 -28.31 -0.61 9.20
CA VAL A 208 -28.97 0.33 10.10
C VAL A 208 -28.97 1.68 9.39
N GLU A 209 -30.16 2.19 9.08
CA GLU A 209 -30.34 3.49 8.45
C GLU A 209 -29.86 4.64 9.35
N ALA A 210 -29.70 5.84 8.79
CA ALA A 210 -29.27 7.02 9.55
C ALA A 210 -30.21 7.34 10.73
N GLN A 211 -31.49 6.99 10.62
CA GLN A 211 -32.54 7.18 11.63
C GLN A 211 -32.61 6.03 12.65
N GLY A 212 -31.79 4.97 12.50
CA GLY A 212 -31.72 3.83 13.42
C GLY A 212 -32.55 2.61 13.00
N GLU A 213 -33.24 2.65 11.87
CA GLU A 213 -34.03 1.52 11.38
C GLU A 213 -33.12 0.36 10.93
N ALA A 214 -33.25 -0.79 11.57
CA ALA A 214 -32.44 -1.98 11.28
C ALA A 214 -33.16 -2.92 10.30
N SER A 215 -32.43 -3.47 9.32
CA SER A 215 -32.96 -4.48 8.40
C SER A 215 -31.90 -5.44 7.84
N ILE A 216 -32.37 -6.60 7.41
CA ILE A 216 -31.64 -7.56 6.58
C ILE A 216 -32.35 -7.69 5.23
N GLN A 217 -31.70 -7.30 4.14
CA GLN A 217 -32.26 -7.32 2.80
C GLN A 217 -31.57 -8.39 1.94
N PHE A 218 -32.37 -9.26 1.32
CA PHE A 218 -31.92 -10.24 0.33
C PHE A 218 -32.25 -9.72 -1.06
N LEU A 219 -31.29 -9.82 -1.99
CA LEU A 219 -31.41 -9.29 -3.34
C LEU A 219 -31.24 -10.37 -4.41
N ASP A 220 -31.99 -10.25 -5.49
CA ASP A 220 -31.86 -11.12 -6.67
C ASP A 220 -30.68 -10.72 -7.58
N GLN A 221 -30.57 -11.37 -8.73
CA GLN A 221 -29.50 -11.14 -9.71
C GLN A 221 -29.58 -9.77 -10.40
N THR A 222 -30.73 -9.10 -10.34
CA THR A 222 -30.95 -7.75 -10.89
C THR A 222 -30.72 -6.66 -9.85
N GLY A 223 -30.51 -7.04 -8.58
CA GLY A 223 -30.38 -6.12 -7.46
C GLY A 223 -31.72 -5.70 -6.86
N ARG A 224 -32.82 -6.37 -7.20
CA ARG A 224 -34.12 -6.12 -6.58
C ARG A 224 -34.20 -6.84 -5.24
N VAL A 225 -34.70 -6.16 -4.21
CA VAL A 225 -34.95 -6.77 -2.90
C VAL A 225 -36.09 -7.80 -3.03
N THR A 226 -35.80 -9.05 -2.67
CA THR A 226 -36.78 -10.15 -2.69
C THR A 226 -37.33 -10.47 -1.31
N ARG A 227 -36.60 -10.10 -0.25
CA ARG A 227 -37.03 -10.28 1.14
C ARG A 227 -36.34 -9.26 2.03
N THR A 228 -37.09 -8.75 3.00
CA THR A 228 -36.60 -7.93 4.10
C THR A 228 -36.96 -8.62 5.42
N VAL A 229 -36.03 -8.63 6.38
CA VAL A 229 -36.30 -9.01 7.77
C VAL A 229 -36.04 -7.77 8.63
N THR A 230 -36.99 -7.43 9.49
CA THR A 230 -36.92 -6.29 10.42
C THR A 230 -36.99 -6.81 11.87
N PRO A 231 -36.75 -5.96 12.89
CA PRO A 231 -36.86 -6.37 14.28
C PRO A 231 -38.22 -6.95 14.68
N THR A 232 -39.28 -6.64 13.94
CA THR A 232 -40.65 -7.08 14.24
C THR A 232 -41.07 -8.35 13.49
N GLY A 233 -40.17 -8.95 12.70
CA GLY A 233 -40.46 -10.13 11.86
C GLY A 233 -40.49 -9.80 10.37
#